data_AF-A0A524PIJ9-F1
#
_entry.id   AF-A0A524PIJ9-F1
#
_cell.length_a   1.000
_cell.length_b   1.000
_cell.length_c   1.000
_cell.angle_alpha   90.00
_cell.angle_beta   90.00
_cell.angle_gamma   90.00
#
_symmetry.space_group_name_H-M   'P 1'
#
loop_
_entity.id
_entity.type
_entity.pdbx_description
1 polymer ?
#
loop_
_entity_poly.entity_id
_entity_poly.type
_entity_poly.pdbx_seq_one_letter_code
_entity_poly.pdbx_strand_id
1 'polypeptide(L)' 'YSRALYLNNRWQLDGRDPNSYAGVAWCFGMHDRPWRERPVFGKVRYMNAAGLERKFPIRDYAMLHGARN' A
#
# COMPACT_ATOMS: atom_id res chain seq x y z
N TYR A 1 -1.46 10.90 0.86
CA TYR A 1 -0.08 10.99 1.35
C TYR A 1 0.01 11.12 2.88
N SER A 2 -0.35 12.25 3.49
CA SER A 2 -0.10 12.56 4.92
C SER A 2 -0.58 11.50 5.93
N ARG A 3 -1.80 10.98 5.78
CA ARG A 3 -2.33 9.93 6.68
C ARG A 3 -1.52 8.63 6.64
N ALA A 4 -1.12 8.19 5.44
CA ALA A 4 -0.32 6.98 5.28
C ALA A 4 1.05 7.15 5.94
N LEU A 5 1.68 8.30 5.74
CA LEU A 5 2.97 8.61 6.37
C LEU A 5 2.87 8.69 7.90
N TYR A 6 1.82 9.33 8.43
CA TYR A 6 1.57 9.40 9.88
C TYR A 6 1.46 8.00 10.49
N LEU A 7 0.63 7.12 9.90
CA LEU A 7 0.45 5.75 10.40
C LEU A 7 1.74 4.93 10.31
N ASN A 8 2.45 5.04 9.19
CA ASN A 8 3.74 4.37 9.02
C ASN A 8 4.74 4.81 10.10
N ASN A 9 4.92 6.11 10.29
CA ASN A 9 5.82 6.67 11.29
C ASN A 9 5.42 6.34 12.73
N ARG A 10 4.13 6.13 13.00
CA ARG A 10 3.62 5.85 14.34
C ARG A 10 3.80 4.40 14.77
N TRP A 11 3.64 3.45 13.84
CA TRP A 11 3.48 2.04 14.17
C TRP A 11 4.61 1.14 13.67
N GLN A 12 5.28 1.50 12.57
CA GLN A 12 6.38 0.71 12.05
C GLN A 12 7.64 0.95 12.86
N LEU A 13 8.32 -0.13 13.25
CA LEU A 13 9.60 -0.04 13.97
C LEU A 13 10.69 0.62 13.11
N ASP A 14 10.65 0.38 11.80
CA ASP A 14 11.51 0.97 10.75
C ASP A 14 10.91 2.25 10.12
N GLY A 15 9.86 2.81 10.74
CA GLY A 15 9.26 4.07 10.34
C GLY A 15 10.19 5.27 10.55
N ARG A 16 9.85 6.43 9.96
CA ARG A 16 10.65 7.69 10.00
C ARG A 16 12.02 7.59 9.33
N ASP A 17 12.21 6.57 8.49
CA ASP A 17 13.39 6.34 7.67
C ASP A 17 13.19 6.84 6.22
N PRO A 18 14.23 7.24 5.47
CA PRO A 18 14.10 7.60 4.05
C PRO A 18 13.35 6.57 3.20
N ASN A 19 13.53 5.27 3.44
CA ASN A 19 12.78 4.21 2.74
C ASN A 19 11.29 4.27 3.04
N SER A 20 10.90 4.65 4.26
CA SER A 20 9.50 4.87 4.62
C SER A 20 8.88 6.03 3.82
N TYR A 21 9.58 7.16 3.70
CA TYR A 21 9.09 8.30 2.92
C TYR A 21 8.99 7.97 1.42
N ALA A 22 10.02 7.34 0.87
CA ALA A 22 10.06 6.93 -0.52
C ALA A 22 9.00 5.85 -0.83
N GLY A 23 8.83 4.86 0.03
CA GLY A 23 7.83 3.80 -0.11
C GLY A 23 6.40 4.33 -0.05
N VAL A 24 6.08 5.21 0.90
CA VAL A 24 4.76 5.86 0.94
C VAL A 24 4.53 6.71 -0.31
N ALA A 25 5.53 7.47 -0.76
CA ALA A 25 5.42 8.27 -1.98
C ALA A 25 5.25 7.42 -3.24
N TRP A 26 5.88 6.24 -3.30
CA TRP A 26 5.73 5.29 -4.40
C TRP A 26 4.27 4.80 -4.55
N CYS A 27 3.55 4.60 -3.44
CA CYS A 27 2.11 4.30 -3.47
C CYS A 27 1.27 5.40 -4.14
N PHE A 28 1.81 6.61 -4.30
CA PHE A 28 1.19 7.74 -5.01
C PHE A 28 1.90 8.07 -6.34
N GLY A 29 2.80 7.21 -6.81
CA GLY A 29 3.41 7.27 -8.15
C GLY A 29 4.87 7.73 -8.20
N MET A 30 5.52 8.07 -7.07
CA MET A 30 6.93 8.44 -7.09
C MET A 30 7.81 7.24 -7.50
N HIS A 31 8.74 7.46 -8.44
CA HIS A 31 9.61 6.41 -8.99
C HIS A 31 8.90 5.24 -9.69
N ASP A 32 7.61 5.38 -10.04
CA ASP A 32 6.91 4.43 -10.91
C ASP A 32 6.57 5.08 -12.26
N ARG A 33 6.25 4.25 -13.26
CA ARG A 33 5.78 4.70 -14.58
C ARG A 33 4.25 4.95 -14.58
N PRO A 34 3.71 5.66 -15.59
CA PRO A 34 2.27 5.78 -15.76
C PRO A 34 1.59 4.45 -16.11
N TRP A 35 0.36 4.25 -15.61
CA TRP A 35 -0.50 3.10 -15.88
C TRP A 35 -1.78 3.51 -16.61
N ARG A 36 -2.59 2.51 -16.98
CA ARG A 36 -3.91 2.73 -17.60
C ARG A 36 -4.75 3.62 -16.70
N GLU A 37 -5.29 4.69 -17.29
CA GLU A 37 -6.08 5.68 -16.59
C GLU A 37 -7.36 5.10 -15.99
N ARG A 38 -7.67 5.48 -14.75
CA ARG A 38 -8.87 5.06 -14.01
C ARG A 38 -9.46 6.22 -13.22
N PRO A 39 -10.79 6.23 -12.98
CA PRO A 39 -11.40 7.18 -12.05
C PRO A 39 -10.71 7.15 -10.69
N VAL A 40 -10.56 8.33 -10.07
CA VAL A 40 -9.85 8.57 -8.79
C VAL A 40 -8.33 8.39 -8.86
N PHE A 41 -7.84 7.28 -9.42
CA PHE A 41 -6.41 6.96 -9.45
C PHE A 41 -5.62 7.70 -10.55
N GLY A 42 -6.30 8.23 -11.57
CA GLY A 42 -5.64 8.75 -12.75
C GLY A 42 -4.73 7.66 -13.35
N LYS A 43 -3.45 7.96 -13.52
CA LYS A 43 -2.43 7.04 -14.07
C LYS A 43 -1.56 6.36 -13.01
N VAL A 44 -1.88 6.48 -11.72
CA VAL A 44 -1.17 5.75 -10.65
C VAL A 44 -1.43 4.25 -10.78
N ARG A 45 -0.44 3.42 -10.42
CA ARG A 45 -0.58 1.95 -10.41
C ARG A 45 -1.79 1.53 -9.57
N TYR A 46 -2.68 0.74 -10.16
CA TYR A 46 -3.84 0.20 -9.47
C TYR A 46 -3.59 -1.22 -8.96
N MET A 47 -3.96 -1.49 -7.70
CA MET A 47 -3.94 -2.80 -7.06
C MET A 47 -5.32 -3.07 -6.44
N ASN A 48 -5.83 -4.31 -6.56
CA ASN A 48 -7.16 -4.68 -6.07
C ASN A 48 -7.17 -6.05 -5.38
N ALA A 49 -8.25 -6.33 -4.65
CA ALA A 49 -8.43 -7.58 -3.90
C ALA A 49 -8.35 -8.83 -4.80
N ALA A 50 -9.10 -8.87 -5.90
CA ALA A 50 -9.04 -9.99 -6.86
C ALA A 50 -7.65 -10.21 -7.48
N GLY A 51 -6.84 -9.15 -7.59
CA GLY A 51 -5.44 -9.24 -8.02
C GLY A 51 -4.54 -9.85 -6.96
N LEU A 52 -4.83 -9.60 -5.68
CA LEU A 52 -4.09 -10.14 -4.55
C LEU A 52 -4.45 -11.62 -4.30
N GLU A 53 -5.73 -11.98 -4.37
CA GLU A 53 -6.22 -13.36 -4.24
C GLU A 53 -5.59 -14.32 -5.25
N ARG A 54 -5.30 -13.85 -6.46
CA ARG A 54 -4.62 -14.64 -7.50
C ARG A 54 -3.13 -14.85 -7.24
N LYS A 55 -2.51 -14.08 -6.34
CA LYS A 55 -1.06 -14.05 -6.11
C LYS A 55 -0.63 -14.67 -4.80
N PHE A 56 -1.51 -14.71 -3.81
CA PHE A 56 -1.16 -15.09 -2.45
C PHE A 56 -2.41 -15.60 -1.69
N PRO A 57 -2.28 -16.56 -0.76
CA PRO A 57 -3.38 -17.01 0.12
C PRO A 57 -3.76 -15.93 1.14
N ILE A 58 -4.33 -14.83 0.63
CA ILE A 58 -4.61 -13.63 1.42
C ILE A 58 -5.67 -13.85 2.51
N ARG A 59 -6.57 -14.80 2.29
CA ARG A 59 -7.60 -15.17 3.29
C ARG A 59 -6.96 -15.70 4.56
N ASP A 60 -5.97 -16.58 4.43
CA ASP A 60 -5.28 -17.17 5.58
C ASP A 60 -4.49 -16.11 6.35
N TYR A 61 -3.82 -15.21 5.64
CA TYR A 61 -3.14 -14.07 6.25
C TYR A 61 -4.11 -13.13 6.98
N ALA A 62 -5.27 -12.85 6.38
CA ALA A 62 -6.29 -12.02 7.02
C ALA A 62 -6.90 -12.71 8.25
N MET A 63 -7.08 -14.03 8.24
CA MET A 63 -7.53 -14.78 9.41
C MET A 63 -6.49 -14.77 10.53
N LEU A 64 -5.20 -14.87 10.18
CA LEU A 64 -4.11 -14.89 11.17
C LEU A 64 -3.88 -13.53 11.85
N HIS A 65 -4.00 -12.43 11.10
CA HIS A 65 -3.63 -11.08 11.55
C HIS A 65 -4.79 -10.08 11.64
N GLY A 66 -5.99 -10.46 11.22
CA GLY A 66 -7.19 -9.64 11.37
C GLY A 66 -7.53 -9.41 12.84
N ALA A 67 -8.29 -8.34 13.12
CA ALA A 67 -8.81 -8.12 14.45
C ALA A 67 -9.62 -9.36 14.88
N ARG A 68 -9.21 -10.00 15.97
CA ARG A 68 -10.06 -10.97 16.65
C ARG A 68 -11.21 -10.17 17.25
N ASN A 69 -12.42 -10.39 16.74
CA ASN A 69 -13.64 -9.95 17.41
C ASN A 69 -13.72 -10.59 18.79
#